data_AF-A0A920GDQ2-F1
#
_entry.id   AF-A0A920GDQ2-F1
#
_cell.length_a   1.000
_cell.length_b   1.000
_cell.length_c   1.000
_cell.angle_alpha   90.00
_cell.angle_beta   90.00
_cell.angle_gamma   90.00
#
_symmetry.space_group_name_H-M   'P 1'
#
loop_
_entity.id
_entity.type
_entity.pdbx_description
1 polymer ?
#
loop_
_entity_poly.entity_id
_entity_poly.type
_entity_poly.pdbx_seq_one_letter_code
_entity_poly.pdbx_strand_id
1 'polypeptide(L)' 'MTILSCRTGLTAPSEASMPLFIVQKRQFDAFAAAQADSQQSWLKTTKFSANAGQFTCLPDQNGAWEAL' A
#
# COMPACT_ATOMS: atom_id res chain seq x y z
N MET A 1 -25.30 -0.65 -3.44
CA MET A 1 -23.88 -0.57 -3.05
C MET A 1 -23.78 0.50 -1.98
N THR A 2 -23.60 0.11 -0.72
CA THR A 2 -23.69 1.05 0.42
C THR A 2 -22.29 1.47 0.82
N ILE A 3 -21.92 2.72 0.52
CA ILE A 3 -20.65 3.30 0.97
C ILE A 3 -20.86 3.78 2.40
N LEU A 4 -20.28 3.08 3.37
CA LEU A 4 -20.21 3.52 4.76
C LEU A 4 -19.24 4.72 4.84
N SER A 5 -19.79 5.93 4.83
CA SER A 5 -19.02 7.17 5.05
C SER A 5 -18.62 7.25 6.53
N CYS A 6 -17.41 6.80 6.84
CA CYS A 6 -16.81 6.99 8.15
C CYS A 6 -16.23 8.42 8.20
N ARG A 7 -16.88 9.35 8.92
CA ARG A 7 -16.31 10.69 9.21
C ARG A 7 -15.21 10.54 10.26
N THR A 8 -13.98 10.28 9.83
CA THR A 8 -12.80 10.11 10.71
C THR A 8 -11.97 11.38 10.92
N GLY A 9 -12.45 12.55 10.50
CA GLY A 9 -11.64 13.78 10.54
C GLY A 9 -10.48 13.81 9.53
N LEU A 10 -10.41 12.80 8.65
CA LEU A 10 -9.51 12.78 7.50
C LEU A 10 -10.17 13.60 6.38
N THR A 11 -9.42 14.55 5.83
CA THR A 11 -9.78 15.24 4.57
C THR A 11 -10.17 14.20 3.53
N ALA A 12 -11.21 14.48 2.74
CA ALA A 12 -11.61 13.60 1.65
C ALA A 12 -10.37 13.32 0.77
N PRO A 13 -10.08 12.06 0.43
CA PRO A 13 -8.97 11.74 -0.45
C PRO A 13 -9.12 12.52 -1.75
N SER A 14 -8.11 13.32 -2.09
CA SER A 14 -7.99 13.90 -3.44
C SER A 14 -7.37 12.85 -4.37
N GLU A 15 -7.51 13.02 -5.68
CA GLU A 15 -6.84 12.14 -6.66
C GLU A 15 -5.31 12.10 -6.48
N ALA A 16 -4.72 13.11 -5.84
CA ALA A 16 -3.30 13.18 -5.52
C ALA A 16 -2.91 12.46 -4.20
N SER A 17 -3.85 11.80 -3.52
CA SER A 17 -3.57 11.11 -2.25
C SER A 17 -2.96 9.73 -2.50
N MET A 18 -1.82 9.44 -1.89
CA MET A 18 -1.23 8.10 -1.97
C MET A 18 -2.17 7.04 -1.37
N PRO A 19 -2.38 5.91 -2.04
CA PRO A 19 -3.27 4.86 -1.56
C PRO A 19 -2.69 4.18 -0.31
N LEU A 20 -3.56 3.94 0.69
CA LEU A 20 -3.23 3.19 1.91
C LEU A 20 -3.79 1.75 1.80
N PHE A 21 -2.90 0.77 1.86
CA PHE A 21 -3.28 -0.65 1.91
C PHE A 21 -3.10 -1.21 3.31
N ILE A 22 -4.18 -1.73 3.91
CA ILE A 22 -4.14 -2.47 5.17
C ILE A 22 -4.17 -3.95 4.85
N VAL A 23 -3.05 -4.64 5.04
CA VAL A 23 -2.87 -6.03 4.65
C VAL A 23 -2.74 -6.92 5.87
N GLN A 24 -3.55 -7.97 5.97
CA GLN A 24 -3.38 -8.97 7.02
C GLN A 24 -2.16 -9.84 6.72
N LYS A 25 -1.40 -10.23 7.76
CA LYS A 25 -0.21 -11.08 7.62
C LYS A 25 -0.43 -12.31 6.73
N ARG A 26 -1.55 -13.01 6.90
CA ARG A 26 -1.91 -14.21 6.11
C ARG A 26 -2.24 -13.94 4.63
N GLN A 27 -2.49 -12.68 4.28
CA GLN A 27 -2.82 -12.23 2.93
C GLN A 27 -1.65 -11.52 2.26
N PHE A 28 -0.53 -11.33 2.96
CA PHE A 28 0.60 -10.56 2.47
C PHE A 28 1.20 -11.13 1.19
N ASP A 29 1.40 -12.45 1.12
CA ASP A 29 2.00 -13.07 -0.06
C ASP A 29 1.10 -12.91 -1.30
N ALA A 30 -0.21 -13.06 -1.13
CA ALA A 30 -1.18 -12.84 -2.20
C ALA A 30 -1.24 -11.36 -2.62
N PHE A 31 -1.18 -10.43 -1.66
CA PHE A 31 -1.11 -9.00 -1.93
C PHE A 31 0.16 -8.65 -2.70
N ALA A 32 1.32 -9.16 -2.27
CA ALA A 32 2.60 -8.92 -2.91
C ALA A 32 2.59 -9.45 -4.35
N ALA A 33 2.08 -10.66 -4.59
CA ALA A 33 1.98 -11.24 -5.93
C ALA A 33 1.06 -10.47 -6.88
N ALA A 34 0.13 -9.66 -6.36
CA ALA A 34 -0.77 -8.82 -7.15
C ALA A 34 -0.18 -7.44 -7.49
N GLN A 35 1.00 -7.08 -6.97
CA GLN A 35 1.66 -5.80 -7.26
C GLN A 35 2.45 -5.83 -8.57
N ALA A 36 2.84 -4.65 -9.06
CA ALA A 36 3.75 -4.54 -10.20
C ALA A 36 5.14 -5.15 -9.90
N ASP A 37 5.87 -5.58 -10.93
CA ASP A 37 7.18 -6.26 -10.78
C ASP A 37 8.21 -5.44 -9.99
N SER A 38 8.20 -4.12 -10.18
CA SER A 38 9.04 -3.15 -9.45
C SER A 38 8.73 -3.17 -7.95
N GLN A 39 7.45 -3.14 -7.58
CA GLN A 39 6.97 -3.18 -6.20
C GLN A 39 7.21 -4.55 -5.56
N GLN A 40 7.03 -5.64 -6.30
CA GLN A 40 7.38 -6.99 -5.84
C GLN A 40 8.87 -7.10 -5.52
N SER A 41 9.72 -6.57 -6.40
CA SER A 41 11.17 -6.56 -6.23
C SER A 41 11.57 -5.71 -5.01
N TRP A 42 10.92 -4.55 -4.82
CA TRP A 42 11.12 -3.70 -3.64
C TRP A 42 10.80 -4.43 -2.34
N LEU A 43 9.64 -5.07 -2.24
CA LEU A 43 9.21 -5.82 -1.06
C LEU A 43 10.18 -6.96 -0.72
N LYS A 44 10.70 -7.66 -1.73
CA LYS A 44 11.69 -8.73 -1.55
C LYS A 44 13.04 -8.19 -1.08
N THR A 45 13.56 -7.14 -1.73
CA THR A 45 14.86 -6.54 -1.40
C THR A 45 14.88 -5.94 -0.01
N THR A 46 13.80 -5.26 0.39
CA THR A 46 13.66 -4.67 1.73
C THR A 46 13.37 -5.70 2.82
N LYS A 47 13.12 -6.98 2.43
CA LYS A 47 12.71 -8.05 3.34
C LYS A 47 11.51 -7.65 4.21
N PHE A 48 10.58 -6.89 3.62
CA PHE A 48 9.43 -6.37 4.35
C PHE A 48 8.55 -7.52 4.87
N SER A 49 7.98 -7.32 6.06
CA SER A 49 7.08 -8.28 6.70
C SER A 49 5.81 -7.58 7.18
N ALA A 50 4.64 -8.17 6.91
CA ALA A 50 3.35 -7.63 7.34
C ALA A 50 3.04 -7.93 8.82
N ASN A 51 3.98 -7.65 9.72
CA ASN A 51 3.76 -7.73 11.17
C ASN A 51 2.97 -6.50 11.65
N ALA A 52 2.26 -6.64 12.77
CA ALA A 52 1.48 -5.54 13.34
C ALA A 52 2.38 -4.32 13.64
N GLY A 53 1.93 -3.13 13.26
CA GLY A 53 2.67 -1.88 13.43
C GLY A 53 3.76 -1.62 12.38
N GLN A 54 4.03 -2.56 11.47
CA GLN A 54 4.95 -2.32 10.35
C GLN A 54 4.21 -1.70 9.16
N PHE A 55 4.86 -0.73 8.53
CA PHE A 55 4.40 -0.11 7.30
C PHE A 55 5.60 0.13 6.39
N THR A 56 5.35 0.20 5.09
CA THR A 56 6.33 0.60 4.09
C THR A 56 5.62 1.36 2.99
N CYS A 57 6.31 2.31 2.38
CA CYS A 57 5.84 2.92 1.15
C CYS A 57 6.15 1.96 0.00
N LEU A 58 5.19 1.78 -0.91
CA LEU A 58 5.45 1.13 -2.19
C LEU A 58 5.88 2.20 -3.18
N PRO A 59 6.93 1.97 -3.98
CA PRO A 59 7.22 2.84 -5.11
C PRO A 59 6.06 2.76 -6.11
N ASP A 60 6.01 3.68 -7.06
CA ASP A 60 5.07 3.61 -8.18
C ASP A 60 5.33 2.34 -9.03
N GLN A 61 4.50 2.13 -10.05
CA GLN A 61 4.64 0.96 -10.93
C GLN A 61 5.95 0.96 -11.73
N ASN A 62 6.58 2.13 -11.91
CA ASN A 62 7.86 2.29 -12.59
C ASN A 62 9.06 2.14 -11.64
N GLY A 63 8.84 1.97 -10.34
CA GLY A 63 9.88 1.90 -9.32
C GLY A 63 10.39 3.26 -8.84
N ALA A 64 9.75 4.36 -9.26
CA ALA A 64 10.03 5.70 -8.76
C ALA A 64 9.25 5.98 -7.47
N TRP A 65 9.80 6.85 -6.63
CA TRP A 65 9.02 7.50 -5.59
C TRP A 65 8.33 8.69 -6.25
N GLU A 66 7.00 8.74 -6.24
CA GLU A 66 6.31 9.98 -6.63
C GLU A 66 6.90 11.13 -5.81
N ALA A 67 7.54 12.08 -6.51
CA ALA A 67 8.02 13.29 -5.89
C ALA A 67 6.79 14.15 -5.54
N LEU A 68 6.57 14.34 -4.24
CA LEU A 68 5.61 15.32 -3.72
C LEU A 68 6.01 16.74 -4.13
#